data_AF-A0A2H3GRK4-F1
#
_entry.id   AF-A0A2H3GRK4-F1
#
_cell.length_a   1.000
_cell.length_b   1.000
_cell.length_c   1.000
_cell.angle_alpha   90.00
_cell.angle_beta   90.00
_cell.angle_gamma   90.00
#
_symmetry.space_group_name_H-M   'P 1'
#
loop_
_entity.id
_entity.type
_entity.pdbx_description
1 polymer ?
#
loop_
_entity_poly.entity_id
_entity_poly.type
_entity_poly.pdbx_seq_one_letter_code
_entity_poly.pdbx_strand_id
1 'polypeptide(L)'
;MRIRIATRDDIPAAGAIMAAAYIDDEQDAYMFPGRKKYLKKYLKTKESIVRHGMDDPTGTTIVAELEEGDDGWTGQSELIGLCIWYRDQEKDDEKAVEPETKEPLLQSKSPSVPSIMPLPS
;
A
#
# COMPACT_ATOMS: atom_id res chain seq x y z
N MET A 1 -10.47 -18.75 -15.90
CA MET A 1 -10.16 -17.48 -15.25
C MET A 1 -9.59 -16.61 -16.32
N ARG A 2 -10.02 -15.36 -16.40
CA ARG A 2 -9.53 -14.41 -17.40
C ARG A 2 -8.78 -13.27 -16.76
N ILE A 3 -7.62 -12.96 -17.34
CA ILE A 3 -6.79 -11.82 -16.95
C ILE A 3 -6.93 -10.74 -18.02
N ARG A 4 -7.23 -9.52 -17.62
CA ARG A 4 -7.40 -8.38 -18.54
C ARG A 4 -6.98 -7.06 -17.92
N ILE A 5 -6.75 -6.07 -18.79
CA ILE A 5 -6.57 -4.69 -18.34
C ILE A 5 -7.87 -4.23 -17.67
N ALA A 6 -7.71 -3.53 -16.55
CA ALA A 6 -8.83 -2.96 -15.80
C ALA A 6 -9.52 -1.85 -16.60
N THR A 7 -10.83 -1.76 -16.45
CA THR A 7 -11.67 -0.65 -16.92
C THR A 7 -12.09 0.20 -15.72
N ARG A 8 -12.66 1.39 -15.98
CA ARG A 8 -13.08 2.29 -14.89
C ARG A 8 -14.18 1.70 -14.03
N ASP A 9 -15.01 0.85 -14.61
CA ASP A 9 -16.10 0.18 -13.93
C ASP A 9 -15.59 -0.86 -12.91
N ASP A 10 -14.33 -1.31 -13.05
CA ASP A 10 -13.71 -2.25 -12.11
C ASP A 10 -13.22 -1.58 -10.81
N ILE A 11 -13.12 -0.24 -10.76
CA ILE A 11 -12.51 0.48 -9.62
C ILE A 11 -13.17 0.11 -8.27
N PRO A 12 -14.51 0.08 -8.12
CA PRO A 12 -15.13 -0.26 -6.85
C PRO A 12 -14.76 -1.68 -6.38
N ALA A 13 -14.81 -2.66 -7.28
CA ALA A 13 -14.50 -4.06 -6.97
C ALA A 13 -13.00 -4.27 -6.69
N ALA A 14 -12.13 -3.70 -7.51
CA ALA A 14 -10.67 -3.72 -7.30
C ALA A 14 -10.27 -3.04 -5.97
N GLY A 15 -10.90 -1.89 -5.65
CA GLY A 15 -10.70 -1.21 -4.37
C GLY A 15 -11.11 -2.07 -3.17
N ALA A 16 -12.21 -2.82 -3.29
CA ALA A 16 -12.66 -3.76 -2.25
C ALA A 16 -11.69 -4.93 -2.08
N ILE A 17 -11.19 -5.53 -3.18
CA ILE A 17 -10.17 -6.58 -3.15
C ILE A 17 -8.91 -6.09 -2.44
N MET A 18 -8.41 -4.90 -2.81
CA MET A 18 -7.24 -4.32 -2.17
C MET A 18 -7.50 -4.01 -0.68
N ALA A 19 -8.66 -3.48 -0.33
CA ALA A 19 -8.99 -3.23 1.06
C ALA A 19 -9.00 -4.52 1.89
N ALA A 20 -9.60 -5.59 1.37
CA ALA A 20 -9.63 -6.89 2.03
C ALA A 20 -8.23 -7.51 2.16
N ALA A 21 -7.40 -7.43 1.11
CA ALA A 21 -6.06 -7.98 1.12
C ALA A 21 -5.13 -7.29 2.13
N TYR A 22 -5.27 -5.97 2.32
CA TYR A 22 -4.34 -5.18 3.12
C TYR A 22 -4.88 -4.74 4.50
N ILE A 23 -6.14 -5.02 4.85
CA ILE A 23 -6.72 -4.55 6.12
C ILE A 23 -5.94 -5.03 7.36
N ASP A 24 -5.30 -6.20 7.25
CA ASP A 24 -4.49 -6.80 8.31
C ASP A 24 -2.98 -6.74 8.03
N ASP A 25 -2.56 -6.16 6.91
CA ASP A 25 -1.16 -5.99 6.56
C ASP A 25 -0.45 -4.99 7.49
N GLU A 26 0.78 -5.32 7.89
CA GLU A 26 1.58 -4.52 8.84
C GLU A 26 2.21 -3.28 8.18
N GLN A 27 2.61 -3.36 6.92
CA GLN A 27 3.16 -2.21 6.20
C GLN A 27 2.06 -1.19 5.91
N ASP A 28 0.90 -1.67 5.49
CA ASP A 28 -0.28 -0.83 5.29
C ASP A 28 -0.78 -0.24 6.61
N ALA A 29 -0.57 -0.94 7.74
CA ALA A 29 -0.86 -0.41 9.07
C ALA A 29 -0.10 0.85 9.41
N TYR A 30 1.17 0.92 8.99
CA TYR A 30 2.03 2.06 9.21
C TYR A 30 1.53 3.28 8.43
N MET A 31 1.13 3.09 7.16
CA MET A 31 0.59 4.16 6.32
C MET A 31 -0.83 4.58 6.71
N PHE A 32 -1.66 3.62 7.15
CA PHE A 32 -3.09 3.82 7.45
C PHE A 32 -3.45 3.28 8.85
N PRO A 33 -2.97 3.90 9.93
CA PRO A 33 -3.19 3.41 11.30
C PRO A 33 -4.68 3.36 11.69
N GLY A 34 -5.52 4.18 11.06
CA GLY A 34 -6.97 4.22 11.28
C GLY A 34 -7.81 3.25 10.43
N ARG A 35 -7.20 2.36 9.62
CA ARG A 35 -7.90 1.57 8.59
C ARG A 35 -9.07 0.73 9.13
N LYS A 36 -8.92 0.12 10.31
CA LYS A 36 -9.99 -0.67 10.96
C LYS A 36 -11.09 0.19 11.59
N LYS A 37 -10.77 1.41 12.01
CA LYS A 37 -11.73 2.34 12.63
C LYS A 37 -12.59 3.07 11.57
N TYR A 38 -12.02 3.33 10.39
CA TYR A 38 -12.66 4.12 9.34
C TYR A 38 -12.77 3.34 8.03
N LEU A 39 -13.40 2.16 8.06
CA LEU A 39 -13.49 1.23 6.92
C LEU A 39 -13.98 1.88 5.62
N LYS A 40 -15.01 2.74 5.68
CA LYS A 40 -15.51 3.45 4.48
C LYS A 40 -14.47 4.37 3.87
N LYS A 41 -13.72 5.11 4.71
CA LYS A 41 -12.65 6.01 4.22
C LYS A 41 -11.50 5.18 3.65
N TYR A 42 -11.13 4.10 4.33
CA TYR A 42 -10.09 3.18 3.88
C TYR A 42 -10.44 2.56 2.52
N LEU A 43 -11.68 2.07 2.34
CA LEU A 43 -12.16 1.58 1.04
C LEU A 43 -12.04 2.66 -0.05
N LYS A 44 -12.48 3.90 0.22
CA LYS A 44 -12.33 5.01 -0.73
C LYS A 44 -10.88 5.36 -1.03
N THR A 45 -9.97 5.20 -0.06
CA THR A 45 -8.53 5.33 -0.29
C THR A 45 -8.03 4.26 -1.25
N LYS A 46 -8.42 2.99 -1.06
CA LYS A 46 -8.02 1.89 -1.97
C LYS A 46 -8.59 2.05 -3.38
N GLU A 47 -9.86 2.45 -3.51
CA GLU A 47 -10.44 2.85 -4.81
C GLU A 47 -9.64 3.99 -5.47
N SER A 48 -9.17 4.97 -4.67
CA SER A 48 -8.34 6.07 -5.18
C SER A 48 -6.97 5.60 -5.66
N ILE A 49 -6.34 4.64 -4.98
CA ILE A 49 -5.05 4.07 -5.40
C ILE A 49 -5.21 3.34 -6.73
N VAL A 50 -6.25 2.52 -6.89
CA VAL A 50 -6.57 1.87 -8.17
C VAL A 50 -6.75 2.91 -9.26
N ARG A 51 -7.53 3.97 -9.00
CA ARG A 51 -7.74 5.05 -9.96
C ARG A 51 -6.42 5.71 -10.37
N HIS A 52 -5.55 6.05 -9.42
CA HIS A 52 -4.24 6.62 -9.72
C HIS A 52 -3.38 5.66 -10.54
N GLY A 53 -3.37 4.36 -10.25
CA GLY A 53 -2.65 3.36 -11.04
C GLY A 53 -3.16 3.21 -12.48
N MET A 54 -4.41 3.57 -12.75
CA MET A 54 -4.97 3.64 -14.10
C MET A 54 -4.72 4.98 -14.81
N ASP A 55 -4.57 6.06 -14.04
CA ASP A 55 -4.31 7.42 -14.55
C ASP A 55 -2.82 7.65 -14.84
N ASP A 56 -1.94 6.91 -14.16
CA ASP A 56 -0.50 7.04 -14.31
C ASP A 56 -0.04 6.50 -15.67
N PRO A 57 0.69 7.29 -16.47
CA PRO A 57 1.16 6.86 -17.80
C PRO A 57 2.19 5.71 -17.74
N THR A 58 2.80 5.48 -16.59
CA THR A 58 3.70 4.34 -16.33
C THR A 58 2.99 3.16 -15.68
N GLY A 59 1.75 3.36 -15.21
CA GLY A 59 0.93 2.36 -14.55
C GLY A 59 0.18 1.47 -15.55
N THR A 60 0.00 0.21 -15.19
CA THR A 60 -0.92 -0.72 -15.83
C THR A 60 -1.66 -1.48 -14.75
N THR A 61 -2.96 -1.23 -14.65
CA THR A 61 -3.84 -1.95 -13.73
C THR A 61 -4.45 -3.15 -14.44
N ILE A 62 -4.26 -4.34 -13.86
CA ILE A 62 -4.68 -5.63 -14.40
C ILE A 62 -5.60 -6.28 -13.39
N VAL A 63 -6.70 -6.88 -13.85
CA VAL A 63 -7.64 -7.64 -13.00
C VAL A 63 -7.75 -9.08 -13.46
N ALA A 64 -8.08 -9.95 -12.51
CA ALA A 64 -8.44 -11.34 -12.76
C ALA A 64 -9.94 -11.50 -12.47
N GLU A 65 -10.68 -12.02 -13.45
CA GLU A 65 -12.10 -12.32 -13.37
C GLU A 65 -12.33 -13.83 -13.46
N LEU A 66 -13.26 -14.34 -12.66
CA LEU A 66 -13.79 -15.68 -12.89
C LEU A 66 -14.66 -15.66 -14.16
N GLU A 67 -14.72 -16.79 -14.83
CA GLU A 67 -15.59 -17.04 -15.98
C GLU A 67 -16.35 -18.35 -15.80
N GLU A 68 -17.33 -18.59 -16.67
CA GLU A 68 -18.07 -19.84 -16.67
C GLU A 68 -17.13 -21.04 -16.83
N GLY A 69 -17.24 -21.99 -15.90
CA GLY A 69 -16.39 -23.19 -15.86
C GLY A 69 -15.21 -23.09 -14.89
N ASP A 70 -14.98 -21.93 -14.26
CA ASP A 70 -13.98 -21.81 -13.20
C ASP A 70 -14.45 -22.34 -11.86
N ASP A 71 -13.50 -22.85 -11.07
CA ASP A 71 -13.73 -23.20 -9.67
C ASP A 71 -14.15 -21.95 -8.87
N GLY A 72 -15.29 -22.05 -8.18
CA GLY A 72 -15.86 -20.93 -7.43
C GLY A 72 -16.76 -20.00 -8.25
N TRP A 73 -17.03 -20.31 -9.52
CA TRP A 73 -17.99 -19.55 -10.33
C TRP A 73 -19.40 -19.60 -9.74
N THR A 74 -19.99 -18.43 -9.52
CA THR A 74 -21.33 -18.29 -8.91
C THR A 74 -22.43 -17.97 -9.93
N GLY A 75 -22.12 -18.04 -11.23
CA GLY A 75 -23.06 -17.72 -12.31
C GLY A 75 -22.98 -16.27 -12.82
N GLN A 76 -22.04 -15.47 -12.31
CA GLN A 76 -21.84 -14.08 -12.71
C GLN A 76 -20.35 -13.69 -12.66
N SER A 77 -19.93 -12.82 -13.58
CA SER A 77 -18.54 -12.34 -13.64
C SER A 77 -18.17 -11.61 -12.36
N GLU A 78 -17.13 -12.09 -11.69
CA GLU A 78 -16.65 -11.55 -10.42
C GLU A 78 -15.13 -11.38 -10.48
N LEU A 79 -14.64 -10.20 -10.09
CA LEU A 79 -13.22 -9.96 -9.94
C LEU A 79 -12.72 -10.66 -8.67
N ILE A 80 -11.64 -11.43 -8.83
CA ILE A 80 -11.01 -12.19 -7.73
C ILE A 80 -9.59 -11.71 -7.43
N GLY A 81 -9.02 -10.88 -8.30
CA GLY A 81 -7.65 -10.40 -8.15
C GLY A 81 -7.38 -9.11 -8.90
N LEU A 82 -6.30 -8.46 -8.50
CA LEU A 82 -5.85 -7.17 -8.99
C LEU A 82 -4.32 -7.11 -8.90
N CYS A 83 -3.71 -6.45 -9.88
CA CYS A 83 -2.32 -6.01 -9.84
C CYS A 83 -2.24 -4.58 -10.39
N ILE A 84 -1.44 -3.71 -9.77
CA ILE A 84 -1.03 -2.43 -10.35
C ILE A 84 0.46 -2.52 -10.58
N TRP A 85 0.87 -2.53 -11.84
CA TRP A 85 2.27 -2.60 -12.22
C TRP A 85 2.73 -1.25 -12.74
N TYR A 86 3.85 -0.74 -12.24
CA TYR A 86 4.47 0.50 -12.71
C TYR A 86 5.75 0.15 -13.46
N ARG A 87 5.93 0.76 -14.64
CA ARG A 87 7.18 0.68 -15.37
C ARG A 87 8.20 1.60 -14.70
N ASP A 88 9.34 1.06 -14.32
CA ASP A 88 10.48 1.89 -13.93
C ASP A 88 10.88 2.75 -15.13
N GLN A 89 10.85 4.08 -14.93
CA GLN A 89 11.56 4.99 -15.80
C GLN A 89 13.04 4.83 -15.44
N GLU A 90 13.86 4.33 -16.36
CA GLU A 90 15.31 4.55 -16.26
C GLU A 90 15.48 6.07 -16.20
N LYS A 91 15.74 6.59 -15.00
CA LYS A 91 16.23 7.95 -14.88
C LYS A 91 17.58 7.92 -15.56
N ASP A 92 17.73 8.62 -16.69
CA ASP A 92 19.06 9.11 -17.06
C ASP A 92 19.64 9.73 -15.79
N ASP A 93 20.77 9.19 -15.32
CA ASP A 93 21.39 9.51 -14.05
C ASP A 93 21.61 11.03 -13.91
N GLU A 94 20.61 11.77 -13.44
CA GLU A 94 20.80 13.08 -12.85
C GLU A 94 21.57 12.84 -11.55
N LYS A 95 22.90 12.92 -11.68
CA LYS A 95 23.90 12.87 -10.60
C LYS A 95 23.29 13.42 -9.33
N ALA A 96 23.03 12.53 -8.37
CA ALA A 96 22.54 12.90 -7.06
C ALA A 96 23.47 13.97 -6.48
N VAL A 97 22.97 15.20 -6.34
CA VAL A 97 23.58 16.18 -5.45
C VAL A 97 23.31 15.67 -4.05
N GLU A 98 24.36 15.24 -3.34
CA GLU A 98 24.24 14.79 -1.96
C GLU A 98 23.51 15.87 -1.13
N PRO A 99 22.42 15.53 -0.43
CA PRO A 99 21.80 16.49 0.46
C PRO A 99 22.75 16.76 1.63
N GLU A 100 23.04 18.04 1.88
CA GLU A 100 23.77 18.49 3.07
C GLU A 100 23.22 17.78 4.31
N THR A 101 24.13 17.15 5.06
CA THR A 101 23.88 16.41 6.31
C THR A 101 22.95 17.19 7.23
N LYS A 102 21.66 16.82 7.26
CA LYS A 102 20.74 17.23 8.31
C LYS A 102 20.88 16.25 9.47
N GLU A 103 21.06 16.79 10.67
CA GLU A 103 21.22 16.01 11.90
C GLU A 103 20.12 14.93 12.05
N PRO A 104 20.45 13.77 12.63
CA PRO A 104 19.50 12.67 12.77
C PRO A 104 18.31 13.08 13.64
N LEU A 105 17.10 12.83 13.13
CA LEU A 105 15.80 13.17 13.75
C LEU A 105 15.56 12.51 15.12
N LEU A 106 16.35 11.50 15.48
CA LEU A 106 16.24 10.79 16.75
C LEU A 106 17.58 10.85 17.47
N GLN A 107 17.77 11.90 18.27
CA GLN A 107 18.76 11.86 19.33
C GLN A 107 18.17 11.04 20.48
N SER A 108 18.64 9.81 20.65
CA SER A 108 18.35 9.01 21.84
C SER A 108 18.91 9.73 23.06
N LYS A 109 18.05 10.30 23.90
CA LYS A 109 18.45 10.72 25.25
C LYS A 109 18.73 9.45 26.05
N SER A 110 20.01 9.17 26.30
CA SER A 110 20.39 8.13 27.25
C SER A 110 19.79 8.46 28.62
N PRO A 111 19.14 7.51 29.32
CA PRO A 111 18.65 7.77 30.66
C PRO A 111 19.86 7.94 31.59
N SER A 112 19.96 9.10 32.23
CA SER A 112 20.94 9.34 33.30
C SER A 112 20.62 8.44 34.49
N VAL A 113 21.48 7.46 34.74
CA VAL A 113 21.40 6.65 35.97
C VAL A 113 21.81 7.55 37.13
N PRO A 114 20.98 7.74 38.17
CA PRO A 114 21.37 8.52 39.34
C PRO A 114 22.48 7.79 40.10
N SER A 115 23.56 8.52 40.40
CA SER A 115 24.71 8.02 41.14
C SER A 115 24.30 7.71 42.59
N ILE A 116 24.37 6.44 42.97
CA ILE A 116 24.14 5.99 44.36
C ILE A 116 25.37 6.39 45.18
N MET A 117 25.19 7.31 46.13
CA MET A 117 26.24 7.68 47.08
C MET A 117 26.55 6.52 48.05
N PRO A 118 27.83 6.24 48.37
CA PRO A 118 28.15 5.21 49.35
C PRO A 118 27.89 5.71 50.78
N LEU A 119 27.29 4.83 51.60
CA LEU A 119 27.05 5.05 53.02
C LEU A 119 28.38 5.08 53.80
N PRO A 120 28.54 5.99 54.77
CA PRO A 120 29.72 6.03 55.62
C PRO A 120 29.68 4.89 56.67
N SER A 121 30.87 4.36 56.95
CA SER A 121 31.16 3.24 57.86
C SER A 121 30.85 3.51 59.33
#